data_AF-A0A931RSX0-F1
#
_entry.id   AF-A0A931RSX0-F1
#
_cell.length_a   1.000
_cell.length_b   1.000
_cell.length_c   1.000
_cell.angle_alpha   90.00
_cell.angle_beta   90.00
_cell.angle_gamma   90.00
#
_symmetry.space_group_name_H-M   'P 1'
#
loop_
_entity.id
_entity.type
_entity.pdbx_description
1 polymer ?
#
loop_
_entity_poly.entity_id
_entity_poly.type
_entity_poly.pdbx_seq_one_letter_code
_entity_poly.pdbx_strand_id
1 'polypeptide(L)'
;MYWTNYITESVEKQSRDGVVFADSFCYFDSNAILVEGSLGNLYLAAALRDAGFQVNILDCCLGNERYSLEQSFYRQTPLPNGMVRIGMAPENIIKEVADYDIIGISSIFTPQTYMVEELVKLISHAYPDKLIIMGGINARTQMKRFFDAGAHLICISEAEKTIVEIGNILREGSRDFSGLSGVAFTQDGRIKVNPMGPIEDNLDLLPIPARDLLPLDRIWKIARPHGGVISIGQLDKPLPYVSAVTSRGCPYICTFCHISGEQKGADTGYIGKFRFQSVERVERELVSIQELGAHDIYIEDDSLLAKKKRALDIFRMMIKFGFKLGDVNGV
;
A
#
# COMPACT_ATOMS: atom_id res chain seq x y z
N MET A 1 -42.98 -7.78 31.32
CA MET A 1 -41.79 -7.01 31.75
C MET A 1 -40.66 -8.04 31.91
N TYR A 2 -40.06 -8.42 30.77
CA TYR A 2 -39.10 -9.52 30.69
C TYR A 2 -37.72 -8.93 30.48
N TRP A 3 -36.83 -9.22 31.42
CA TRP A 3 -35.39 -9.04 31.31
C TRP A 3 -34.86 -10.09 30.33
N THR A 4 -34.40 -9.66 29.16
CA THR A 4 -33.55 -10.48 28.28
C THR A 4 -32.13 -9.97 28.39
N ASN A 5 -31.28 -10.90 28.84
CA ASN A 5 -29.85 -10.76 29.04
C ASN A 5 -29.16 -10.18 27.81
N TYR A 6 -28.55 -9.01 27.96
CA TYR A 6 -27.36 -8.66 27.19
C TYR A 6 -26.23 -9.52 27.74
N ILE A 7 -26.03 -10.67 27.12
CA ILE A 7 -24.76 -11.37 27.21
C ILE A 7 -23.77 -10.44 26.53
N THR A 8 -23.07 -9.65 27.34
CA THR A 8 -21.76 -9.14 26.97
C THR A 8 -20.90 -10.39 26.80
N GLU A 9 -20.86 -10.92 25.58
CA GLU A 9 -19.73 -11.75 25.18
C GLU A 9 -18.52 -10.85 25.36
N SER A 10 -17.81 -11.08 26.46
CA SER A 10 -16.41 -10.77 26.56
C SER A 10 -15.80 -11.29 25.27
N VAL A 11 -15.48 -10.38 24.36
CA VAL A 11 -14.60 -10.68 23.24
C VAL A 11 -13.32 -11.14 23.92
N GLU A 12 -13.17 -12.45 24.06
CA GLU A 12 -11.86 -13.07 24.16
C GLU A 12 -11.03 -12.37 23.10
N LYS A 13 -9.90 -11.77 23.50
CA LYS A 13 -8.89 -11.25 22.56
C LYS A 13 -8.54 -12.41 21.60
N GLN A 14 -9.28 -12.54 20.51
CA GLN A 14 -9.19 -13.63 19.57
C GLN A 14 -8.30 -13.17 18.41
N SER A 15 -7.16 -13.86 18.34
CA SER A 15 -6.03 -13.74 17.42
C SER A 15 -5.04 -12.60 17.70
N ARG A 16 -3.78 -12.99 17.94
CA ARG A 16 -2.59 -12.12 17.98
C ARG A 16 -2.02 -12.01 16.57
N ASP A 17 -2.87 -11.75 15.59
CA ASP A 17 -2.56 -11.99 14.17
C ASP A 17 -3.13 -10.93 13.23
N GLY A 18 -3.64 -9.82 13.80
CA GLY A 18 -4.26 -8.76 13.03
C GLY A 18 -3.23 -7.79 12.46
N VAL A 19 -3.21 -7.65 11.14
CA VAL A 19 -2.44 -6.60 10.44
C VAL A 19 -3.38 -5.65 9.72
N VAL A 20 -3.19 -4.35 9.89
CA VAL A 20 -3.87 -3.33 9.07
C VAL A 20 -2.84 -2.47 8.35
N PHE A 21 -3.01 -2.31 7.04
CA PHE A 21 -2.27 -1.30 6.29
C PHE A 21 -3.10 -0.02 6.20
N ALA A 22 -2.65 1.02 6.89
CA ALA A 22 -3.20 2.37 6.74
C ALA A 22 -2.46 3.07 5.59
N ASP A 23 -3.15 3.28 4.47
CA ASP A 23 -2.60 4.08 3.37
C ASP A 23 -2.66 5.57 3.70
N SER A 24 -1.72 6.33 3.17
CA SER A 24 -1.49 7.72 3.56
C SER A 24 -2.46 8.70 2.91
N PHE A 25 -2.64 9.84 3.57
CA PHE A 25 -3.46 10.96 3.13
C PHE A 25 -2.84 11.73 1.95
N CYS A 26 -3.62 12.63 1.34
CA CYS A 26 -3.16 13.50 0.24
C CYS A 26 -3.18 15.00 0.64
N TYR A 27 -2.16 15.75 0.17
CA TYR A 27 -2.15 17.23 0.20
C TYR A 27 -2.14 17.78 -1.21
N PHE A 28 -3.18 18.48 -1.61
CA PHE A 28 -3.24 19.14 -2.91
C PHE A 28 -4.18 20.35 -2.87
N ASP A 29 -4.19 21.11 -3.97
CA ASP A 29 -5.42 21.81 -4.39
C ASP A 29 -6.52 20.75 -4.58
N SER A 30 -7.72 21.04 -4.08
CA SER A 30 -8.90 20.16 -4.03
C SER A 30 -9.23 19.36 -5.31
N ASN A 31 -8.68 19.78 -6.46
CA ASN A 31 -8.89 19.19 -7.77
C ASN A 31 -7.91 18.06 -8.17
N ALA A 32 -6.82 17.81 -7.44
CA ALA A 32 -5.75 16.89 -7.86
C ALA A 32 -5.63 15.58 -7.04
N ILE A 33 -6.72 15.16 -6.38
CA ILE A 33 -6.71 13.97 -5.53
C ILE A 33 -7.01 12.74 -6.36
N LEU A 34 -6.10 11.78 -6.30
CA LEU A 34 -6.21 10.48 -6.95
C LEU A 34 -6.63 9.46 -5.88
N VAL A 35 -7.54 8.56 -6.24
CA VAL A 35 -8.02 7.48 -5.38
C VAL A 35 -7.59 6.17 -5.98
N GLU A 36 -6.43 5.73 -5.55
CA GLU A 36 -5.91 4.43 -5.91
C GLU A 36 -5.10 3.94 -4.73
N GLY A 37 -5.56 2.87 -4.09
CA GLY A 37 -4.82 2.28 -2.99
C GLY A 37 -3.43 1.84 -3.45
N SER A 38 -2.45 1.94 -2.57
CA SER A 38 -1.08 1.47 -2.84
C SER A 38 -1.08 -0.02 -3.24
N LEU A 39 -0.74 -0.31 -4.50
CA LEU A 39 -0.54 -1.69 -4.98
C LEU A 39 0.44 -2.47 -4.10
N GLY A 40 1.45 -1.79 -3.53
CA GLY A 40 2.38 -2.38 -2.58
C GLY A 40 1.65 -2.99 -1.38
N ASN A 41 0.74 -2.24 -0.75
CA ASN A 41 -0.04 -2.73 0.40
C ASN A 41 -0.91 -3.95 0.01
N LEU A 42 -1.41 -4.02 -1.22
CA LEU A 42 -2.19 -5.16 -1.70
C LEU A 42 -1.33 -6.43 -1.87
N TYR A 43 -0.09 -6.29 -2.34
CA TYR A 43 0.87 -7.40 -2.39
C TYR A 43 1.26 -7.88 -0.98
N LEU A 44 1.50 -6.94 -0.05
CA LEU A 44 1.81 -7.28 1.35
C LEU A 44 0.63 -7.97 2.04
N ALA A 45 -0.59 -7.46 1.83
CA ALA A 45 -1.79 -8.07 2.39
C ALA A 45 -2.05 -9.46 1.81
N ALA A 46 -1.84 -9.67 0.51
CA ALA A 46 -1.96 -11.00 -0.08
C ALA A 46 -0.92 -11.97 0.49
N ALA A 47 0.33 -11.55 0.66
CA ALA A 47 1.39 -12.39 1.25
C ALA A 47 1.08 -12.79 2.69
N LEU A 48 0.58 -11.86 3.50
CA LEU A 48 0.12 -12.13 4.87
C LEU A 48 -1.08 -13.07 4.90
N ARG A 49 -2.05 -12.87 4.00
CA ARG A 49 -3.25 -13.73 3.90
C ARG A 49 -2.87 -15.17 3.55
N ASP A 50 -1.97 -15.36 2.58
CA ASP A 50 -1.45 -16.68 2.20
C ASP A 50 -0.67 -17.37 3.34
N ALA A 51 -0.06 -16.58 4.23
CA ALA A 51 0.61 -17.04 5.44
C ALA A 51 -0.35 -17.17 6.66
N GLY A 52 -1.67 -17.05 6.44
CA GLY A 52 -2.70 -17.27 7.46
C GLY A 52 -2.84 -16.16 8.49
N PHE A 53 -2.44 -14.91 8.17
CA PHE A 53 -2.70 -13.75 9.02
C PHE A 53 -4.07 -13.15 8.71
N GLN A 54 -4.71 -12.54 9.73
CA GLN A 54 -5.86 -11.68 9.50
C GLN A 54 -5.33 -10.32 9.04
N VAL A 55 -5.79 -9.87 7.87
CA VAL A 55 -5.28 -8.64 7.28
C VAL A 55 -6.39 -7.79 6.70
N ASN A 56 -6.27 -6.47 6.88
CA ASN A 56 -7.15 -5.49 6.29
C ASN A 56 -6.38 -4.30 5.71
N ILE A 57 -7.03 -3.53 4.85
CA ILE A 57 -6.51 -2.29 4.29
C ILE A 57 -7.46 -1.15 4.65
N LEU A 58 -6.90 -0.11 5.25
CA LEU A 58 -7.56 1.14 5.51
C LEU A 58 -6.97 2.21 4.60
N ASP A 59 -7.66 2.53 3.52
CA ASP A 59 -7.36 3.73 2.76
C ASP A 59 -7.81 4.95 3.59
N CYS A 60 -6.87 5.72 4.15
CA CYS A 60 -7.21 6.84 5.03
C CYS A 60 -7.89 8.01 4.29
N CYS A 61 -7.81 8.05 2.95
CA CYS A 61 -8.51 9.02 2.13
C CYS A 61 -9.98 8.64 1.98
N LEU A 62 -10.27 7.35 1.76
CA LEU A 62 -11.62 6.83 1.47
C LEU A 62 -12.40 6.40 2.71
N GLY A 63 -11.70 5.91 3.72
CA GLY A 63 -12.27 5.17 4.84
C GLY A 63 -13.01 3.91 4.41
N ASN A 64 -13.88 3.43 5.29
CA ASN A 64 -14.71 2.24 5.07
C ASN A 64 -16.20 2.55 5.25
N GLU A 65 -17.04 1.52 5.17
CA GLU A 65 -18.51 1.62 5.24
C GLU A 65 -19.05 2.38 6.47
N ARG A 66 -18.28 2.45 7.58
CA ARG A 66 -18.68 3.16 8.81
C ARG A 66 -18.68 4.68 8.66
N TYR A 67 -18.02 5.23 7.64
CA TYR A 67 -17.86 6.66 7.43
C TYR A 67 -18.41 7.06 6.06
N SER A 68 -19.20 8.14 5.97
CA SER A 68 -19.61 8.67 4.66
C SER A 68 -18.42 9.29 3.93
N LEU A 69 -18.52 9.46 2.61
CA LEU A 69 -17.48 10.18 1.85
C LEU A 69 -17.33 11.64 2.31
N GLU A 70 -18.38 12.27 2.86
CA GLU A 70 -18.29 13.60 3.49
C GLU A 70 -17.45 13.60 4.77
N GLN A 71 -17.31 12.45 5.43
CA GLN A 71 -16.47 12.26 6.61
C GLN A 71 -15.04 11.80 6.25
N SER A 72 -14.80 11.44 4.99
CA SER A 72 -13.50 10.97 4.48
C SER A 72 -13.05 11.76 3.23
N PHE A 73 -13.36 11.29 2.03
CA PHE A 73 -12.79 11.80 0.77
C PHE A 73 -13.16 13.27 0.46
N TYR A 74 -14.39 13.68 0.77
CA TYR A 74 -14.81 15.08 0.58
C TYR A 74 -14.52 15.96 1.80
N ARG A 75 -14.00 15.37 2.89
CA ARG A 75 -13.60 16.10 4.09
C ARG A 75 -12.28 16.84 3.82
N GLN A 76 -12.37 18.16 3.70
CA GLN A 76 -11.22 19.05 3.51
C GLN A 76 -10.86 19.77 4.81
N THR A 77 -9.59 19.73 5.20
CA THR A 77 -9.07 20.47 6.36
C THR A 77 -7.93 21.40 5.92
N PRO A 78 -8.14 22.72 5.90
CA PRO A 78 -7.08 23.68 5.61
C PRO A 78 -5.94 23.58 6.61
N LEU A 79 -4.71 23.75 6.14
CA LEU A 79 -3.50 23.68 6.95
C LEU A 79 -2.79 25.04 6.97
N PRO A 80 -1.98 25.32 8.00
CA PRO A 80 -1.27 26.60 8.13
C PRO A 80 -0.34 26.94 6.95
N ASN A 81 0.11 25.94 6.19
CA ASN A 81 0.98 26.11 5.04
C ASN A 81 0.23 26.36 3.71
N GLY A 82 -1.10 26.56 3.77
CA GLY A 82 -1.94 26.79 2.60
C GLY A 82 -2.35 25.53 1.83
N MET A 83 -1.91 24.34 2.27
CA MET A 83 -2.38 23.07 1.71
C MET A 83 -3.69 22.64 2.37
N VAL A 84 -4.36 21.65 1.78
CA VAL A 84 -5.56 21.03 2.33
C VAL A 84 -5.29 19.55 2.58
N ARG A 85 -5.60 19.08 3.79
CA ARG A 85 -5.65 17.66 4.11
C ARG A 85 -7.00 17.09 3.69
N ILE A 86 -6.95 15.92 3.07
CA ILE A 86 -8.13 15.19 2.63
C ILE A 86 -8.12 13.77 3.17
N GLY A 87 -9.29 13.29 3.60
CA GLY A 87 -9.47 11.98 4.17
C GLY A 87 -10.07 12.01 5.57
N MET A 88 -10.07 10.84 6.20
CA MET A 88 -10.61 10.63 7.53
C MET A 88 -9.96 11.54 8.57
N ALA A 89 -10.74 11.91 9.58
CA ALA A 89 -10.20 12.56 10.77
C ALA A 89 -9.21 11.60 11.48
N PRO A 90 -8.09 12.09 12.03
CA PRO A 90 -7.10 11.24 12.70
C PRO A 90 -7.71 10.34 13.79
N GLU A 91 -8.66 10.86 14.55
CA GLU A 91 -9.30 10.15 15.66
C GLU A 91 -10.12 8.94 15.17
N ASN A 92 -10.64 9.01 13.95
CA ASN A 92 -11.36 7.90 13.33
C ASN A 92 -10.37 6.82 12.87
N ILE A 93 -9.22 7.21 12.33
CA ILE A 93 -8.18 6.23 11.94
C ILE A 93 -7.64 5.50 13.16
N ILE A 94 -7.39 6.22 14.26
CA ILE A 94 -6.97 5.62 15.54
C ILE A 94 -7.98 4.57 16.01
N LYS A 95 -9.29 4.80 15.84
CA LYS A 95 -10.32 3.80 16.18
C LYS A 95 -10.27 2.58 15.27
N GLU A 96 -10.09 2.78 13.97
CA GLU A 96 -10.10 1.67 13.00
C GLU A 96 -8.86 0.77 13.11
N VAL A 97 -7.73 1.28 13.60
CA VAL A 97 -6.53 0.46 13.85
C VAL A 97 -6.47 -0.17 15.25
N ALA A 98 -7.49 0.06 16.08
CA ALA A 98 -7.50 -0.34 17.49
C ALA A 98 -7.43 -1.86 17.70
N ASP A 99 -8.03 -2.63 16.78
CA ASP A 99 -8.19 -4.08 16.92
C ASP A 99 -7.04 -4.89 16.31
N TYR A 100 -6.02 -4.23 15.74
CA TYR A 100 -4.90 -4.88 15.05
C TYR A 100 -3.61 -4.84 15.87
N ASP A 101 -2.79 -5.88 15.83
CA ASP A 101 -1.52 -5.95 16.56
C ASP A 101 -0.38 -5.26 15.82
N ILE A 102 -0.43 -5.31 14.48
CA ILE A 102 0.53 -4.71 13.57
C ILE A 102 -0.18 -3.63 12.75
N ILE A 103 0.41 -2.44 12.72
CA ILE A 103 -0.06 -1.34 11.90
C ILE A 103 1.02 -1.01 10.87
N GLY A 104 0.77 -1.38 9.63
CA GLY A 104 1.59 -1.00 8.48
C GLY A 104 1.17 0.37 7.97
N ILE A 105 2.12 1.27 7.74
CA ILE A 105 1.85 2.60 7.17
C ILE A 105 2.75 2.82 5.95
N SER A 106 2.12 3.00 4.79
CA SER A 106 2.82 3.30 3.55
C SER A 106 3.15 4.80 3.49
N SER A 107 4.39 5.14 3.12
CA SER A 107 4.79 6.51 2.82
C SER A 107 5.64 6.53 1.55
N ILE A 108 5.02 6.94 0.45
CA ILE A 108 5.63 6.88 -0.89
C ILE A 108 5.98 8.28 -1.37
N PHE A 109 5.12 9.28 -1.14
CA PHE A 109 5.32 10.63 -1.67
C PHE A 109 5.64 11.65 -0.59
N THR A 110 6.61 12.54 -0.86
CA THR A 110 7.04 13.61 0.05
C THR A 110 5.90 14.49 0.56
N PRO A 111 4.87 14.87 -0.23
CA PRO A 111 3.72 15.61 0.30
C PRO A 111 3.07 14.89 1.50
N GLN A 112 3.03 13.56 1.53
CA GLN A 112 2.34 12.81 2.58
C GLN A 112 3.07 12.83 3.93
N THR A 113 4.35 13.23 3.95
CA THR A 113 5.28 13.09 5.10
C THR A 113 4.70 13.58 6.42
N TYR A 114 4.14 14.80 6.46
CA TYR A 114 3.66 15.40 7.70
C TYR A 114 2.44 14.66 8.28
N MET A 115 1.52 14.19 7.43
CA MET A 115 0.34 13.45 7.90
C MET A 115 0.70 12.04 8.34
N VAL A 116 1.62 11.40 7.63
CA VAL A 116 2.15 10.10 8.05
C VAL A 116 2.86 10.22 9.38
N GLU A 117 3.70 11.25 9.57
CA GLU A 117 4.40 11.51 10.83
C GLU A 117 3.40 11.76 11.99
N GLU A 118 2.39 12.60 11.74
CA GLU A 118 1.31 12.85 12.71
C GLU A 118 0.58 11.55 13.07
N LEU A 119 0.23 10.73 12.07
CA LEU A 119 -0.47 9.48 12.29
C LEU A 119 0.37 8.48 13.10
N VAL A 120 1.67 8.35 12.78
CA VAL A 120 2.61 7.51 13.53
C VAL A 120 2.66 7.95 15.00
N LYS A 121 2.75 9.27 15.26
CA LYS A 121 2.72 9.81 16.63
C LYS A 121 1.40 9.48 17.33
N LEU A 122 0.27 9.74 16.70
CA LEU A 122 -1.02 9.51 17.31
C LEU A 122 -1.25 8.04 17.67
N ILE A 123 -0.87 7.14 16.76
CA ILE A 123 -0.99 5.69 16.98
C ILE A 123 -0.01 5.23 18.08
N SER A 124 1.25 5.70 18.07
CA SER A 124 2.23 5.30 19.08
C SER A 124 1.85 5.74 20.49
N HIS A 125 1.21 6.91 20.63
CA HIS A 125 0.69 7.39 21.91
C HIS A 125 -0.58 6.66 22.34
N ALA A 126 -1.51 6.40 21.42
CA ALA A 126 -2.76 5.72 21.73
C ALA A 126 -2.57 4.23 22.05
N TYR A 127 -1.61 3.58 21.39
CA TYR A 127 -1.39 2.14 21.45
C TYR A 127 0.10 1.79 21.55
N PRO A 128 0.74 2.06 22.72
CA PRO A 128 2.18 1.84 22.89
C PRO A 128 2.60 0.38 22.73
N ASP A 129 1.68 -0.56 22.88
CA ASP A 129 1.96 -2.00 22.74
C ASP A 129 1.90 -2.50 21.29
N LYS A 130 1.41 -1.73 20.31
CA LYS A 130 1.26 -2.18 18.92
C LYS A 130 2.57 -2.02 18.14
N LEU A 131 2.80 -2.92 17.18
CA LEU A 131 3.96 -2.79 16.29
C LEU A 131 3.61 -1.87 15.11
N ILE A 132 4.32 -0.74 15.00
CA ILE A 132 4.17 0.20 13.88
C ILE A 132 5.29 -0.06 12.87
N ILE A 133 4.93 -0.51 11.68
CA ILE A 133 5.85 -0.81 10.58
C ILE A 133 5.58 0.18 9.46
N MET A 134 6.63 0.65 8.80
CA MET A 134 6.49 1.53 7.65
C MET A 134 7.21 0.99 6.42
N GLY A 135 6.77 1.43 5.25
CA GLY A 135 7.39 1.11 3.97
C GLY A 135 7.22 2.25 2.97
N GLY A 136 7.92 2.13 1.84
CA GLY A 136 7.93 3.14 0.77
C GLY A 136 9.16 4.04 0.79
N ILE A 137 9.47 4.62 -0.38
CA ILE A 137 10.67 5.45 -0.60
C ILE A 137 10.73 6.65 0.35
N ASN A 138 9.60 7.28 0.67
CA ASN A 138 9.59 8.40 1.62
C ASN A 138 9.89 7.93 3.05
N ALA A 139 9.33 6.79 3.49
CA ALA A 139 9.67 6.19 4.78
C ALA A 139 11.16 5.87 4.89
N ARG A 140 11.74 5.26 3.84
CA ARG A 140 13.18 4.95 3.76
C ARG A 140 14.06 6.18 3.76
N THR A 141 13.67 7.27 3.09
CA THR A 141 14.52 8.47 3.00
C THR A 141 14.41 9.36 4.24
N GLN A 142 13.32 9.26 5.00
CA GLN A 142 13.06 10.05 6.20
C GLN A 142 13.07 9.21 7.49
N MET A 143 13.86 8.13 7.54
CA MET A 143 13.86 7.17 8.66
C MET A 143 13.88 7.82 10.03
N LYS A 144 14.83 8.75 10.25
CA LYS A 144 14.97 9.43 11.55
C LYS A 144 13.67 10.12 11.97
N ARG A 145 13.01 10.81 11.04
CA ARG A 145 11.76 11.51 11.30
C ARG A 145 10.66 10.57 11.78
N PHE A 146 10.56 9.40 11.15
CA PHE A 146 9.52 8.43 11.46
C PHE A 146 9.85 7.60 12.71
N PHE A 147 11.12 7.28 12.97
CA PHE A 147 11.53 6.69 14.26
C PHE A 147 11.30 7.67 15.42
N ASP A 148 11.66 8.94 15.26
CA ASP A 148 11.39 10.00 16.26
C ASP A 148 9.87 10.18 16.51
N ALA A 149 9.02 9.84 15.54
CA ALA A 149 7.57 9.86 15.67
C ALA A 149 6.99 8.62 16.39
N GLY A 150 7.76 7.55 16.54
CA GLY A 150 7.34 6.31 17.21
C GLY A 150 7.14 5.10 16.28
N ALA A 151 7.63 5.13 15.04
CA ALA A 151 7.71 3.91 14.23
C ALA A 151 8.69 2.91 14.87
N HIS A 152 8.43 1.62 14.71
CA HIS A 152 9.28 0.56 15.26
C HIS A 152 10.20 -0.06 14.20
N LEU A 153 9.67 -0.25 12.99
CA LEU A 153 10.39 -0.83 11.85
C LEU A 153 10.12 -0.03 10.58
N ILE A 154 11.12 0.05 9.71
CA ILE A 154 10.98 0.57 8.35
C ILE A 154 11.53 -0.48 7.38
N CYS A 155 10.67 -1.05 6.55
CA CYS A 155 11.08 -1.91 5.44
C CYS A 155 11.74 -1.07 4.35
N ILE A 156 12.98 -1.41 3.99
CA ILE A 156 13.78 -0.59 3.07
C ILE A 156 13.67 -1.04 1.61
N SER A 157 13.12 -2.22 1.36
CA SER A 157 13.02 -2.86 0.04
C SER A 157 11.60 -3.38 -0.22
N GLU A 158 11.41 -4.19 -1.25
CA GLU A 158 10.24 -5.06 -1.42
C GLU A 158 10.09 -5.97 -0.21
N ALA A 159 8.87 -6.07 0.34
CA ALA A 159 8.66 -6.56 1.70
C ALA A 159 7.64 -7.69 1.81
N GLU A 160 7.21 -8.31 0.69
CA GLU A 160 6.20 -9.38 0.70
C GLU A 160 6.64 -10.57 1.56
N LYS A 161 7.91 -10.97 1.50
CA LYS A 161 8.47 -12.01 2.38
C LYS A 161 8.76 -11.46 3.77
N THR A 162 9.37 -10.27 3.84
CA THR A 162 9.77 -9.63 5.09
C THR A 162 8.58 -9.40 6.03
N ILE A 163 7.43 -8.98 5.53
CA ILE A 163 6.26 -8.72 6.37
C ILE A 163 5.69 -10.00 7.00
N VAL A 164 5.76 -11.12 6.28
CA VAL A 164 5.39 -12.44 6.80
C VAL A 164 6.38 -12.88 7.89
N GLU A 165 7.67 -12.66 7.68
CA GLU A 165 8.70 -12.94 8.70
C GLU A 165 8.51 -12.09 9.96
N ILE A 166 8.19 -10.79 9.81
CA ILE A 166 7.85 -9.92 10.95
C ILE A 166 6.65 -10.48 11.74
N GLY A 167 5.59 -10.87 11.04
CA GLY A 167 4.41 -11.48 11.67
C GLY A 167 4.74 -12.78 12.40
N ASN A 168 5.59 -13.64 11.82
CA ASN A 168 6.00 -14.91 12.45
C ASN A 168 6.85 -14.67 13.72
N ILE A 169 7.79 -13.72 13.69
CA ILE A 169 8.57 -13.33 14.87
C ILE A 169 7.64 -12.87 16.01
N LEU A 170 6.60 -12.10 15.68
CA LEU A 170 5.60 -11.68 16.66
C LEU A 170 4.73 -12.84 17.18
N ARG A 171 4.32 -13.78 16.32
CA ARG A 171 3.59 -15.01 16.72
C ARG A 171 4.37 -15.85 17.72
N GLU A 172 5.69 -15.91 17.56
CA GLU A 172 6.61 -16.58 18.47
C GLU A 172 6.81 -15.82 19.80
N GLY A 173 6.19 -14.63 19.95
CA GLY A 173 6.30 -13.80 21.14
C GLY A 173 7.60 -12.98 21.20
N SER A 174 8.31 -12.85 20.08
CA SER A 174 9.55 -12.08 19.96
C SER A 174 9.30 -10.71 19.34
N ARG A 175 10.19 -9.76 19.64
CA ARG A 175 10.34 -8.47 18.95
C ARG A 175 11.78 -8.21 18.53
N ASP A 176 12.57 -9.28 18.45
CA ASP A 176 13.93 -9.20 17.96
C ASP A 176 13.94 -9.30 16.43
N PHE A 177 14.09 -8.15 15.79
CA PHE A 177 14.22 -8.04 14.33
C PHE A 177 15.67 -7.90 13.89
N SER A 178 16.64 -8.08 14.80
CA SER A 178 18.06 -7.80 14.51
C SER A 178 18.67 -8.76 13.48
N GLY A 179 18.08 -9.95 13.29
CA GLY A 179 18.45 -10.91 12.23
C GLY A 179 17.64 -10.77 10.94
N LEU A 180 16.63 -9.90 10.89
CA LEU A 180 15.74 -9.76 9.75
C LEU A 180 16.38 -8.90 8.66
N SER A 181 16.41 -9.39 7.41
CA SER A 181 16.97 -8.64 6.28
C SER A 181 16.00 -7.58 5.76
N GLY A 182 16.52 -6.48 5.21
CA GLY A 182 15.70 -5.46 4.55
C GLY A 182 14.85 -4.60 5.49
N VAL A 183 15.25 -4.48 6.75
CA VAL A 183 14.57 -3.61 7.74
C VAL A 183 15.56 -2.67 8.40
N ALA A 184 15.07 -1.48 8.75
CA ALA A 184 15.71 -0.56 9.65
C ALA A 184 14.95 -0.51 10.98
N PHE A 185 15.69 -0.31 12.07
CA PHE A 185 15.17 -0.18 13.43
C PHE A 185 16.11 0.68 14.28
N THR A 186 15.66 1.07 15.48
CA THR A 186 16.50 1.80 16.44
C THR A 186 17.07 0.85 17.48
N GLN A 187 18.39 0.90 17.70
CA GLN A 187 19.13 0.17 18.72
C GLN A 187 20.14 1.12 19.36
N ASP A 188 20.17 1.19 20.69
CA ASP A 188 21.07 2.08 21.46
C ASP A 188 21.04 3.55 21.00
N GLY A 189 19.84 4.05 20.66
CA GLY A 189 19.63 5.42 20.19
C GLY A 189 20.15 5.71 18.78
N ARG A 190 20.53 4.68 18.01
CA ARG A 190 20.99 4.80 16.64
C ARG A 190 20.11 3.98 15.70
N ILE A 191 19.94 4.49 14.48
CA ILE A 191 19.28 3.75 13.41
C ILE A 191 20.26 2.70 12.90
N LYS A 192 19.86 1.44 12.97
CA LYS A 192 20.55 0.31 12.36
C LYS A 192 19.75 -0.13 11.15
N VAL A 193 20.45 -0.38 10.04
CA VAL A 193 19.87 -0.88 8.80
C VAL A 193 20.44 -2.28 8.57
N ASN A 194 19.56 -3.27 8.51
CA ASN A 194 19.92 -4.60 8.04
C ASN A 194 19.73 -4.61 6.52
N PRO A 195 20.81 -4.74 5.72
CA PRO A 195 20.71 -4.70 4.27
C PRO A 195 19.85 -5.85 3.75
N MET A 196 19.20 -5.63 2.62
CA MET A 196 18.48 -6.67 1.89
C MET A 196 19.48 -7.56 1.16
N GLY A 197 19.23 -8.87 1.20
CA GLY A 197 19.98 -9.87 0.44
C GLY A 197 19.59 -9.90 -1.04
N PRO A 198 19.76 -11.06 -1.72
CA PRO A 198 19.22 -11.26 -3.05
C PRO A 198 17.71 -11.03 -3.10
N ILE A 199 17.26 -10.23 -4.05
CA ILE A 199 15.85 -9.93 -4.29
C ILE A 199 15.16 -11.09 -5.03
N GLU A 200 13.84 -11.17 -4.94
CA GLU A 200 13.04 -12.14 -5.69
C GLU A 200 13.07 -11.82 -7.20
N ASP A 201 13.69 -12.67 -8.01
CA ASP A 201 13.80 -12.42 -9.44
C ASP A 201 12.55 -12.88 -10.19
N ASN A 202 11.87 -13.92 -9.68
CA ASN A 202 10.70 -14.49 -10.29
C ASN A 202 9.43 -13.87 -9.71
N LEU A 203 8.90 -12.84 -10.38
CA LEU A 203 7.68 -12.15 -9.95
C LEU A 203 6.44 -13.06 -9.98
N ASP A 204 6.48 -14.23 -10.62
CA ASP A 204 5.38 -15.19 -10.62
C ASP A 204 5.14 -15.84 -9.25
N LEU A 205 6.15 -15.81 -8.37
CA LEU A 205 6.06 -16.29 -7.00
C LEU A 205 5.32 -15.30 -6.08
N LEU A 206 5.11 -14.06 -6.53
CA LEU A 206 4.34 -13.08 -5.75
C LEU A 206 2.84 -13.39 -5.84
N PRO A 207 2.11 -13.24 -4.73
CA PRO A 207 0.69 -13.52 -4.68
C PRO A 207 -0.10 -12.56 -5.58
N ILE A 208 -1.33 -12.93 -5.92
CA ILE A 208 -2.27 -12.03 -6.60
C ILE A 208 -2.61 -10.89 -5.63
N PRO A 209 -2.52 -9.61 -6.02
CA PRO A 209 -2.81 -8.50 -5.11
C PRO A 209 -4.22 -8.58 -4.52
N ALA A 210 -4.31 -8.32 -3.22
CA ALA A 210 -5.50 -8.31 -2.37
C ALA A 210 -6.53 -7.20 -2.70
N ARG A 211 -6.92 -7.03 -3.97
CA ARG A 211 -7.80 -5.96 -4.44
C ARG A 211 -9.21 -6.03 -3.84
N ASP A 212 -9.63 -7.21 -3.39
CA ASP A 212 -10.89 -7.43 -2.67
C ASP A 212 -10.96 -6.70 -1.33
N LEU A 213 -9.82 -6.30 -0.75
CA LEU A 213 -9.77 -5.50 0.47
C LEU A 213 -9.96 -3.99 0.22
N LEU A 214 -9.98 -3.55 -1.04
CA LEU A 214 -10.23 -2.15 -1.37
C LEU A 214 -11.73 -1.84 -1.32
N PRO A 215 -12.13 -0.62 -0.93
CA PRO A 215 -13.51 -0.17 -1.04
C PRO A 215 -13.85 0.20 -2.50
N LEU A 216 -13.88 -0.79 -3.40
CA LEU A 216 -13.99 -0.61 -4.85
C LEU A 216 -15.21 0.23 -5.25
N ASP A 217 -16.37 0.02 -4.64
CA ASP A 217 -17.57 0.83 -4.90
C ASP A 217 -17.34 2.33 -4.66
N ARG A 218 -16.55 2.67 -3.64
CA ARG A 218 -16.19 4.06 -3.34
C ARG A 218 -15.22 4.60 -4.37
N ILE A 219 -14.17 3.84 -4.67
CA ILE A 219 -13.15 4.18 -5.66
C ILE A 219 -13.82 4.47 -7.00
N TRP A 220 -14.66 3.56 -7.46
CA TRP A 220 -15.35 3.66 -8.74
C TRP A 220 -16.34 4.82 -8.77
N LYS A 221 -17.08 5.06 -7.68
CA LYS A 221 -17.98 6.21 -7.57
C LYS A 221 -17.25 7.56 -7.62
N ILE A 222 -16.05 7.65 -7.03
CA ILE A 222 -15.24 8.87 -7.08
C ILE A 222 -14.61 9.06 -8.45
N ALA A 223 -14.25 7.97 -9.13
CA ALA A 223 -13.75 7.96 -10.50
C ALA A 223 -12.57 8.92 -10.72
N ARG A 224 -11.54 8.85 -9.85
CA ARG A 224 -10.29 9.63 -10.00
C ARG A 224 -9.04 8.72 -9.98
N PRO A 225 -8.82 7.90 -11.02
CA PRO A 225 -7.66 7.03 -11.17
C PRO A 225 -6.34 7.79 -11.23
N HIS A 226 -5.22 7.08 -10.99
CA HIS A 226 -3.89 7.63 -11.15
C HIS A 226 -3.54 7.79 -12.65
N GLY A 227 -3.62 9.03 -13.15
CA GLY A 227 -3.38 9.33 -14.56
C GLY A 227 -4.62 9.16 -15.47
N GLY A 228 -4.44 9.46 -16.76
CA GLY A 228 -5.46 9.37 -17.79
C GLY A 228 -6.26 10.65 -18.00
N VAL A 229 -6.65 10.91 -19.25
CA VAL A 229 -7.60 11.98 -19.59
C VAL A 229 -9.00 11.46 -19.26
N ILE A 230 -9.45 11.67 -18.02
CA ILE A 230 -10.87 11.54 -17.72
C ILE A 230 -11.58 12.64 -18.50
N SER A 231 -12.33 12.25 -19.54
CA SER A 231 -13.11 13.21 -20.31
C SER A 231 -14.05 13.92 -19.34
N ILE A 232 -14.12 15.26 -19.40
CA ILE A 232 -14.87 16.14 -18.49
C ILE A 232 -16.37 15.75 -18.32
N GLY A 233 -16.90 14.87 -19.19
CA GLY A 233 -18.25 14.29 -19.09
C GLY A 233 -18.37 12.87 -18.49
N GLN A 234 -17.30 12.27 -17.95
CA GLN A 234 -17.34 10.95 -17.29
C GLN A 234 -17.42 11.01 -15.76
N LEU A 235 -17.31 12.20 -15.16
CA LEU A 235 -17.31 12.41 -13.71
C LEU A 235 -18.63 12.02 -13.01
N ASP A 236 -19.72 11.85 -13.77
CA ASP A 236 -21.06 11.52 -13.24
C ASP A 236 -21.38 10.01 -13.23
N LYS A 237 -20.46 9.15 -13.68
CA LYS A 237 -20.67 7.69 -13.72
C LYS A 237 -19.56 6.96 -12.97
N PRO A 238 -19.88 5.85 -12.27
CA PRO A 238 -18.85 5.00 -11.71
C PRO A 238 -17.88 4.53 -12.79
N LEU A 239 -16.58 4.59 -12.50
CA LEU A 239 -15.52 4.08 -13.36
C LEU A 239 -14.94 2.80 -12.72
N PRO A 240 -15.28 1.60 -13.23
CA PRO A 240 -14.76 0.35 -12.69
C PRO A 240 -13.31 0.15 -13.11
N TYR A 241 -12.36 0.75 -12.39
CA TYR A 241 -10.94 0.62 -12.66
C TYR A 241 -10.17 -0.03 -11.51
N VAL A 242 -9.03 -0.60 -11.87
CA VAL A 242 -7.98 -1.00 -10.94
C VAL A 242 -6.60 -0.78 -11.54
N SER A 243 -5.62 -0.59 -10.69
CA SER A 243 -4.22 -0.56 -11.06
C SER A 243 -3.60 -1.95 -11.04
N ALA A 244 -2.57 -2.16 -11.86
CA ALA A 244 -1.86 -3.43 -12.02
C ALA A 244 -0.39 -3.21 -12.39
N VAL A 245 0.44 -4.19 -12.02
CA VAL A 245 1.86 -4.22 -12.35
C VAL A 245 2.15 -5.54 -13.05
N THR A 246 2.77 -5.48 -14.20
CA THR A 246 3.26 -6.61 -15.00
C THR A 246 4.79 -6.73 -14.98
N SER A 247 5.50 -5.68 -14.55
CA SER A 247 6.95 -5.65 -14.39
C SER A 247 7.42 -4.65 -13.33
N ARG A 248 8.55 -4.94 -12.67
CA ARG A 248 9.16 -4.09 -11.63
C ARG A 248 10.57 -3.68 -12.02
N GLY A 249 10.97 -2.48 -11.62
CA GLY A 249 12.29 -1.93 -11.94
C GLY A 249 12.37 -1.41 -13.36
N CYS A 250 13.52 -0.83 -13.72
CA CYS A 250 13.70 -0.12 -14.98
C CYS A 250 15.09 -0.43 -15.57
N PRO A 251 15.20 -0.76 -16.88
CA PRO A 251 16.49 -1.03 -17.49
C PRO A 251 17.33 0.24 -17.71
N TYR A 252 16.78 1.43 -17.46
CA TYR A 252 17.44 2.71 -17.66
C TYR A 252 18.06 3.25 -16.37
N ILE A 253 19.17 4.00 -16.51
CA ILE A 253 19.94 4.58 -15.40
C ILE A 253 19.88 6.11 -15.53
N CYS A 254 18.73 6.68 -15.20
CA CYS A 254 18.49 8.12 -15.23
C CYS A 254 19.08 8.79 -13.98
N THR A 255 19.83 9.88 -14.14
CA THR A 255 20.53 10.56 -13.03
C THR A 255 19.59 11.20 -12.00
N PHE A 256 18.33 11.43 -12.36
CA PHE A 256 17.32 12.04 -11.51
C PHE A 256 16.37 11.02 -10.85
N CYS A 257 16.43 9.74 -11.24
CA CYS A 257 15.46 8.74 -10.83
C CYS A 257 15.96 7.92 -9.64
N HIS A 258 15.17 7.80 -8.58
CA HIS A 258 15.55 7.00 -7.41
C HIS A 258 15.71 5.52 -7.74
N ILE A 259 14.87 4.96 -8.63
CA ILE A 259 14.94 3.55 -9.10
C ILE A 259 16.32 3.24 -9.69
N SER A 260 16.92 4.21 -10.39
CA SER A 260 18.25 4.05 -10.97
C SER A 260 19.35 3.93 -9.91
N GLY A 261 19.11 4.35 -8.66
CA GLY A 261 19.99 4.14 -7.51
C GLY A 261 19.82 2.78 -6.82
N GLU A 262 18.75 2.04 -7.10
CA GLU A 262 18.42 0.75 -6.48
C GLU A 262 19.17 -0.43 -7.16
N GLN A 263 20.49 -0.30 -7.26
CA GLN A 263 21.38 -1.21 -8.01
C GLN A 263 21.98 -2.32 -7.15
N LYS A 264 22.70 -3.25 -7.77
CA LYS A 264 23.46 -4.29 -7.07
C LYS A 264 24.43 -3.67 -6.06
N GLY A 265 24.29 -4.04 -4.79
CA GLY A 265 25.10 -3.53 -3.68
C GLY A 265 24.48 -2.38 -2.88
N ALA A 266 23.30 -1.88 -3.27
CA ALA A 266 22.50 -1.00 -2.43
C ALA A 266 21.95 -1.74 -1.20
N ASP A 267 21.71 -1.03 -0.10
CA ASP A 267 21.11 -1.60 1.12
C ASP A 267 19.70 -2.15 0.85
N THR A 268 19.01 -1.66 -0.17
CA THR A 268 17.71 -2.13 -0.63
C THR A 268 17.77 -3.41 -1.46
N GLY A 269 18.96 -3.91 -1.78
CA GLY A 269 19.14 -4.99 -2.75
C GLY A 269 18.95 -4.49 -4.18
N TYR A 270 18.97 -5.40 -5.16
CA TYR A 270 18.91 -5.03 -6.58
C TYR A 270 17.48 -4.83 -7.11
N ILE A 271 16.61 -4.12 -6.37
CA ILE A 271 15.19 -3.95 -6.74
C ILE A 271 14.97 -3.13 -8.01
N GLY A 272 15.94 -2.29 -8.41
CA GLY A 272 15.92 -1.56 -9.67
C GLY A 272 16.12 -2.45 -10.91
N LYS A 273 16.51 -3.73 -10.72
CA LYS A 273 16.60 -4.71 -11.82
C LYS A 273 15.24 -4.87 -12.48
N PHE A 274 15.22 -4.72 -13.82
CA PHE A 274 14.03 -4.97 -14.62
C PHE A 274 13.63 -6.45 -14.60
N ARG A 275 12.53 -6.75 -13.90
CA ARG A 275 11.93 -8.08 -13.72
C ARG A 275 10.48 -8.03 -14.19
N PHE A 276 9.95 -9.14 -14.66
CA PHE A 276 8.60 -9.17 -15.23
C PHE A 276 7.89 -10.46 -14.89
N GLN A 277 6.57 -10.36 -14.74
CA GLN A 277 5.69 -11.52 -14.64
C GLN A 277 5.64 -12.25 -15.99
N SER A 278 5.46 -13.56 -15.97
CA SER A 278 5.13 -14.34 -17.17
C SER A 278 3.79 -13.91 -17.75
N VAL A 279 3.53 -14.22 -19.03
CA VAL A 279 2.25 -13.90 -19.67
C VAL A 279 1.11 -14.65 -18.97
N GLU A 280 1.37 -15.88 -18.56
CA GLU A 280 0.46 -16.74 -17.82
C GLU A 280 0.13 -16.15 -16.43
N ARG A 281 1.13 -15.58 -15.74
CA ARG A 281 0.90 -14.88 -14.47
C ARG A 281 0.05 -13.62 -14.64
N VAL A 282 0.27 -12.86 -15.72
CA VAL A 282 -0.57 -11.69 -16.04
C VAL A 282 -1.98 -12.14 -16.40
N GLU A 283 -2.17 -13.23 -17.15
CA GLU A 283 -3.50 -13.77 -17.47
C GLU A 283 -4.29 -14.12 -16.19
N ARG A 284 -3.65 -14.78 -15.21
CA ARG A 284 -4.28 -15.06 -13.91
C ARG A 284 -4.73 -13.80 -13.18
N GLU A 285 -3.94 -12.73 -13.26
CA GLU A 285 -4.30 -11.46 -12.64
C GLU A 285 -5.47 -10.78 -13.35
N LEU A 286 -5.49 -10.82 -14.68
CA LEU A 286 -6.61 -10.31 -15.47
C LEU A 286 -7.92 -11.05 -15.17
N VAL A 287 -7.88 -12.38 -14.97
CA VAL A 287 -9.05 -13.16 -14.52
C VAL A 287 -9.55 -12.66 -13.16
N SER A 288 -8.66 -12.52 -12.18
CA SER A 288 -9.02 -12.00 -10.85
C SER A 288 -9.60 -10.58 -10.91
N ILE A 289 -9.07 -9.73 -11.78
CA ILE A 289 -9.59 -8.36 -11.99
C ILE A 289 -11.00 -8.40 -12.61
N GLN A 290 -11.24 -9.32 -13.55
CA GLN A 290 -12.56 -9.48 -14.18
C GLN A 290 -13.61 -9.97 -13.16
N GLU A 291 -13.24 -10.87 -12.26
CA GLU A 291 -14.11 -11.37 -11.18
C GLU A 291 -14.54 -10.25 -10.21
N LEU A 292 -13.69 -9.24 -10.02
CA LEU A 292 -14.03 -8.06 -9.23
C LEU A 292 -15.03 -7.15 -9.95
N GLY A 293 -15.17 -7.26 -11.28
CA GLY A 293 -16.05 -6.41 -12.10
C GLY A 293 -15.39 -5.13 -12.64
N ALA A 294 -14.07 -5.02 -12.55
CA ALA A 294 -13.34 -3.91 -13.17
C ALA A 294 -13.26 -4.10 -14.70
N HIS A 295 -13.21 -2.98 -15.43
CA HIS A 295 -13.13 -2.93 -16.89
C HIS A 295 -11.92 -2.13 -17.39
N ASP A 296 -11.46 -1.17 -16.60
CA ASP A 296 -10.35 -0.29 -16.96
C ASP A 296 -9.13 -0.66 -16.11
N ILE A 297 -7.98 -0.83 -16.75
CA ILE A 297 -6.73 -1.20 -16.09
C ILE A 297 -5.71 -0.09 -16.27
N TYR A 298 -5.11 0.32 -15.16
CA TYR A 298 -3.99 1.26 -15.09
C TYR A 298 -2.70 0.48 -14.87
N ILE A 299 -1.73 0.60 -15.77
CA ILE A 299 -0.48 -0.17 -15.66
C ILE A 299 0.61 0.71 -15.03
N GLU A 300 1.10 0.31 -13.86
CA GLU A 300 2.07 1.07 -13.05
C GLU A 300 3.54 0.68 -13.29
N ASP A 301 3.80 -0.17 -14.27
CA ASP A 301 5.16 -0.59 -14.62
C ASP A 301 6.06 0.63 -14.86
N ASP A 302 7.22 0.67 -14.20
CA ASP A 302 8.23 1.72 -14.42
C ASP A 302 8.70 1.80 -15.88
N SER A 303 8.53 0.71 -16.64
CA SER A 303 9.04 0.56 -18.01
C SER A 303 8.28 -0.48 -18.83
N LEU A 304 6.95 -0.35 -18.93
CA LEU A 304 6.09 -1.27 -19.71
C LEU A 304 6.62 -1.55 -21.13
N LEU A 305 7.06 -0.49 -21.81
CA LEU A 305 7.49 -0.54 -23.21
C LEU A 305 8.94 -1.01 -23.41
N ALA A 306 9.70 -1.28 -22.34
CA ALA A 306 11.09 -1.75 -22.44
C ALA A 306 11.22 -3.07 -23.22
N LYS A 307 10.16 -3.92 -23.20
CA LYS A 307 10.06 -5.12 -24.04
C LYS A 307 8.83 -5.06 -24.94
N LYS A 308 8.96 -4.36 -26.08
CA LYS A 308 7.89 -4.14 -27.06
C LYS A 308 7.04 -5.38 -27.38
N LYS A 309 7.67 -6.53 -27.64
CA LYS A 309 6.93 -7.77 -27.96
C LYS A 309 6.00 -8.18 -26.81
N ARG A 310 6.52 -8.16 -25.57
CA ARG A 310 5.75 -8.49 -24.37
C ARG A 310 4.60 -7.52 -24.13
N ALA A 311 4.84 -6.22 -24.30
CA ALA A 311 3.78 -5.21 -24.19
C ALA A 311 2.64 -5.47 -25.20
N LEU A 312 2.97 -5.80 -26.45
CA LEU A 312 1.97 -6.17 -27.46
C LEU A 312 1.18 -7.43 -27.09
N ASP A 313 1.85 -8.44 -26.52
CA ASP A 313 1.19 -9.67 -26.08
C ASP A 313 0.21 -9.40 -24.93
N ILE A 314 0.58 -8.53 -23.98
CA ILE A 314 -0.31 -8.07 -22.91
C ILE A 314 -1.49 -7.29 -23.48
N PHE A 315 -1.27 -6.32 -24.37
CA PHE A 315 -2.37 -5.54 -24.94
C PHE A 315 -3.36 -6.42 -25.73
N ARG A 316 -2.87 -7.40 -26.49
CA ARG A 316 -3.74 -8.38 -27.16
C ARG A 316 -4.54 -9.20 -26.16
N MET A 317 -3.92 -9.60 -25.06
CA MET A 317 -4.60 -10.32 -23.98
C MET A 317 -5.67 -9.44 -23.33
N MET A 318 -5.37 -8.20 -22.98
CA MET A 318 -6.37 -7.25 -22.45
C MET A 318 -7.57 -7.09 -23.39
N ILE A 319 -7.33 -6.95 -24.70
CA ILE A 319 -8.40 -6.88 -25.71
C ILE A 319 -9.24 -8.17 -25.71
N LYS A 320 -8.61 -9.35 -25.62
CA LYS A 320 -9.30 -10.65 -25.57
C LYS A 320 -10.22 -10.75 -24.33
N PHE A 321 -9.79 -10.20 -23.19
CA PHE A 321 -10.56 -10.17 -21.94
C PHE A 321 -11.59 -9.01 -21.90
N GLY A 322 -11.58 -8.11 -22.87
CA GLY A 322 -12.49 -6.96 -22.93
C GLY A 322 -12.09 -5.80 -22.02
N PHE A 323 -10.84 -5.74 -21.55
CA PHE A 323 -10.33 -4.64 -20.75
C PHE A 323 -9.98 -3.42 -21.61
N LYS A 324 -10.14 -2.23 -21.02
CA LYS A 324 -9.60 -0.98 -21.53
C LYS A 324 -8.31 -0.65 -20.81
N LEU A 325 -7.35 -0.11 -21.54
CA LEU A 325 -6.16 0.50 -20.95
C LEU A 325 -6.52 1.94 -20.57
N GLY A 326 -6.56 2.24 -19.27
CA GLY A 326 -6.92 3.55 -18.75
C GLY A 326 -5.77 4.54 -18.87
N ASP A 327 -4.62 4.17 -18.31
CA ASP A 327 -3.36 4.89 -18.48
C ASP A 327 -2.15 3.95 -18.27
N VAL A 328 -0.96 4.43 -18.59
CA VAL A 328 0.32 3.77 -18.34
C VAL A 328 1.25 4.74 -17.65
N ASN A 329 1.86 4.32 -16.55
CA ASN A 329 2.84 5.13 -15.85
C ASN A 329 4.01 5.52 -16.78
N GLY A 330 4.23 6.84 -16.94
CA GLY A 330 5.38 7.40 -17.65
C GLY A 330 5.35 7.36 -19.18
N VAL A 331 4.19 7.10 -19.81
CA VAL A 331 4.01 7.05 -21.29
C VAL A 331 2.97 8.06 -21.75
#